data_AF-A0A0Q5P4J5-F1
#
_entry.id   AF-A0A0Q5P4J5-F1
#
_cell.length_a   1.000
_cell.length_b   1.000
_cell.length_c   1.000
_cell.angle_alpha   90.00
_cell.angle_beta   90.00
_cell.angle_gamma   90.00
#
_symmetry.space_group_name_H-M   'P 1'
#
loop_
_entity.id
_entity.type
_entity.pdbx_description
1 polymer ?
#
loop_
_entity_poly.entity_id
_entity_poly.type
_entity_poly.pdbx_seq_one_letter_code
_entity_poly.pdbx_strand_id
1 'polypeptide(L)'
;MTGPLDIPVLRPLPRKTRPYPDETTPSFIRRIETANHTGYGAVRQLRNRTGRSWPETLAILSGNTIRTLILAMPQLSAGTLLPESGGRPACRATRIACSRCTLSRGAGNHVVVHTTHERVLCPRHRLWTGDGNAGTGTQMRLDTCPGILAAHRHHRNLIIRFGRPAVLEAFEASSLINWRWYEQFGHFASFDQRYTALASRGNSPQQARQSAVAAALYPAVVDLTSALASPHWQALALSRNLTPFLERISRQITDGWIPQGSGDPLRHWITEERTARRLAAHDTTAASRDPQTARTPDSPVLGQL
;
A
#
# COMPACT_ATOMS: atom_id res chain seq x y z
N MET A 1 -19.56 -6.78 48.08
CA MET A 1 -19.18 -5.36 48.28
C MET A 1 -18.04 -5.02 47.34
N THR A 2 -18.34 -4.53 46.14
CA THR A 2 -17.33 -4.00 45.21
C THR A 2 -17.15 -2.52 45.55
N GLY A 3 -16.02 -2.18 46.20
CA GLY A 3 -15.66 -0.78 46.44
C GLY A 3 -15.55 0.01 45.13
N PRO A 4 -15.68 1.34 45.16
CA PRO A 4 -15.54 2.16 43.97
C PRO A 4 -14.17 1.87 43.32
N LEU A 5 -14.19 1.47 42.06
CA LEU A 5 -12.98 1.29 41.28
C LEU A 5 -12.29 2.65 41.19
N ASP A 6 -11.16 2.83 41.88
CA ASP A 6 -10.31 4.01 41.73
C ASP A 6 -9.84 4.11 40.27
N ILE A 7 -10.54 4.93 39.49
CA ILE A 7 -10.18 5.22 38.12
C ILE A 7 -8.91 6.09 38.17
N PRO A 8 -7.76 5.60 37.67
CA PRO A 8 -6.53 6.37 37.73
C PRO A 8 -6.67 7.68 36.94
N VAL A 9 -6.35 8.80 37.58
CA VAL A 9 -6.36 10.11 36.91
C VAL A 9 -5.31 10.13 35.82
N LEU A 10 -5.74 10.27 34.57
CA LEU A 10 -4.85 10.33 33.41
C LEU A 10 -4.16 11.70 33.36
N ARG A 11 -2.83 11.72 33.37
CA ARG A 11 -2.02 12.94 33.28
C ARG A 11 -1.04 12.86 32.11
N PRO A 12 -0.59 14.00 31.55
CA PRO A 12 0.44 14.01 30.52
C PRO A 12 1.74 13.33 30.98
N LEU A 13 2.38 12.61 30.07
CA LEU A 13 3.67 11.99 30.35
C LEU A 13 4.81 13.01 30.26
N PRO A 14 5.93 12.80 30.98
CA PRO A 14 7.03 13.76 31.03
C PRO A 14 7.66 14.09 29.67
N ARG A 15 7.83 13.08 28.80
CA ARG A 15 8.39 13.24 27.46
C ARG A 15 7.28 13.23 26.41
N LYS A 16 7.01 14.40 25.85
CA LYS A 16 6.04 14.60 24.77
C LYS A 16 6.54 13.97 23.47
N THR A 17 5.66 13.27 22.77
CA THR A 17 5.94 12.68 21.45
C THR A 17 5.07 13.32 20.40
N ARG A 18 5.67 13.84 19.32
CA ARG A 18 4.93 14.42 18.18
C ARG A 18 4.44 13.31 17.24
N PRO A 19 3.17 13.33 16.80
CA PRO A 19 2.68 12.38 15.83
C PRO A 19 3.29 12.66 14.45
N TYR A 20 3.47 11.61 13.65
CA TYR A 20 3.98 11.72 12.29
C TYR A 20 2.85 11.54 11.26
N PRO A 21 2.88 12.22 10.09
CA PRO A 21 1.83 12.05 9.08
C PRO A 21 1.68 10.60 8.60
N ASP A 22 0.43 10.14 8.51
CA ASP A 22 0.06 8.75 8.19
C ASP A 22 0.53 7.71 9.23
N GLU A 23 0.96 8.12 10.42
CA GLU A 23 1.46 7.18 11.42
C GLU A 23 0.39 6.16 11.85
N THR A 24 0.82 4.94 12.10
CA THR A 24 -0.06 3.90 12.64
C THR A 24 -0.26 4.13 14.15
N THR A 25 -1.49 3.97 14.66
CA THR A 25 -1.75 4.05 16.11
C THR A 25 -0.81 3.18 16.95
N PRO A 26 -0.52 1.91 16.59
CA PRO A 26 0.46 1.10 17.31
C PRO A 26 1.89 1.69 17.31
N SER A 27 2.35 2.29 16.19
CA SER A 27 3.65 2.97 16.13
C SER A 27 3.72 4.14 17.10
N PHE A 28 2.70 4.99 17.10
CA PHE A 28 2.67 6.16 17.96
C PHE A 28 2.64 5.77 19.45
N ILE A 29 1.84 4.77 19.81
CA ILE A 29 1.83 4.19 21.17
C ILE A 29 3.20 3.68 21.58
N ARG A 30 3.83 2.84 20.74
CA ARG A 30 5.17 2.29 21.02
C ARG A 30 6.20 3.40 21.21
N ARG A 31 6.12 4.48 20.45
CA ARG A 31 7.02 5.64 20.59
C ARG A 31 6.79 6.41 21.89
N ILE A 32 5.54 6.61 22.29
CA ILE A 32 5.22 7.21 23.59
C ILE A 32 5.79 6.37 24.73
N GLU A 33 5.54 5.06 24.70
CA GLU A 33 6.00 4.11 25.73
C GLU A 33 7.54 4.08 25.81
N THR A 34 8.19 4.05 24.65
CA THR A 34 9.65 4.04 24.54
C THR A 34 10.26 5.36 25.04
N ALA A 35 9.69 6.50 24.66
CA ALA A 35 10.17 7.81 25.08
C ALA A 35 10.08 7.97 26.60
N ASN A 36 9.04 7.44 27.23
CA ASN A 36 8.75 7.59 28.65
C ASN A 36 9.16 6.38 29.52
N HIS A 37 9.82 5.38 28.93
CA HIS A 37 10.27 4.17 29.64
C HIS A 37 9.16 3.46 30.44
N THR A 38 7.91 3.49 29.96
CA THR A 38 6.76 2.94 30.70
C THR A 38 6.57 1.43 30.52
N GLY A 39 7.37 0.79 29.65
CA GLY A 39 7.21 -0.61 29.26
C GLY A 39 6.17 -0.82 28.15
N TYR A 40 6.29 -1.96 27.46
CA TYR A 40 5.43 -2.32 26.33
C TYR A 40 4.00 -2.61 26.79
N GLY A 41 3.02 -1.95 26.18
CA GLY A 41 1.59 -2.17 26.45
C GLY A 41 1.03 -1.40 27.64
N ALA A 42 1.85 -0.63 28.37
CA ALA A 42 1.42 0.18 29.50
C ALA A 42 0.32 1.19 29.14
N VAL A 43 0.44 1.83 27.96
CA VAL A 43 -0.56 2.81 27.50
C VAL A 43 -1.90 2.12 27.21
N ARG A 44 -1.87 0.90 26.67
CA ARG A 44 -3.08 0.10 26.43
C ARG A 44 -3.75 -0.30 27.73
N GLN A 45 -2.98 -0.74 28.73
CA GLN A 45 -3.51 -1.09 30.04
C GLN A 45 -4.17 0.12 30.71
N LEU A 46 -3.52 1.29 30.62
CA LEU A 46 -4.04 2.53 31.18
C LEU A 46 -5.35 2.98 30.49
N ARG A 47 -5.42 2.87 29.15
CA ARG A 47 -6.66 3.08 28.40
C ARG A 47 -7.78 2.17 28.89
N ASN A 48 -7.49 0.87 29.03
CA ASN A 48 -8.48 -0.12 29.48
C ASN A 48 -9.01 0.17 30.88
N ARG A 49 -8.15 0.60 31.81
CA ARG A 49 -8.55 0.95 33.18
C ARG A 49 -9.38 2.24 33.26
N THR A 50 -9.18 3.16 32.33
CA THR A 50 -9.88 4.46 32.32
C THR A 50 -11.16 4.46 31.50
N GLY A 51 -11.39 3.46 30.65
CA GLY A 51 -12.55 3.37 29.76
C GLY A 51 -12.58 4.44 28.64
N ARG A 52 -11.51 5.22 28.49
CA ARG A 52 -11.44 6.34 27.53
C ARG A 52 -11.21 5.88 26.10
N SER A 53 -11.63 6.72 25.16
CA SER A 53 -11.35 6.54 23.74
C SER A 53 -9.85 6.70 23.43
N TRP A 54 -9.36 6.05 22.37
CA TRP A 54 -7.96 6.20 21.94
C TRP A 54 -7.54 7.66 21.69
N PRO A 55 -8.33 8.49 20.95
CA PRO A 55 -7.95 9.88 20.71
C PRO A 55 -7.78 10.68 22.00
N GLU A 56 -8.67 10.53 22.96
CA GLU A 56 -8.58 11.19 24.27
C GLU A 56 -7.37 10.72 25.07
N THR A 57 -7.19 9.40 25.20
CA THR A 57 -6.06 8.85 25.96
C THR A 57 -4.74 9.32 25.38
N LEU A 58 -4.59 9.28 24.07
CA LEU A 58 -3.35 9.70 23.40
C LEU A 58 -3.16 11.21 23.47
N ALA A 59 -4.22 12.01 23.37
CA ALA A 59 -4.14 13.47 23.49
C ALA A 59 -3.59 13.88 24.87
N ILE A 60 -4.15 13.31 25.94
CA ILE A 60 -3.72 13.57 27.31
C ILE A 60 -2.27 13.12 27.51
N LEU A 61 -1.94 11.87 27.19
CA LEU A 61 -0.62 11.30 27.46
C LEU A 61 0.51 11.98 26.66
N SER A 62 0.25 12.31 25.40
CA SER A 62 1.27 12.91 24.52
C SER A 62 1.32 14.44 24.59
N GLY A 63 0.30 15.07 25.18
CA GLY A 63 0.13 16.52 25.18
C GLY A 63 -0.23 17.12 23.82
N ASN A 64 -0.72 16.31 22.87
CA ASN A 64 -1.21 16.77 21.57
C ASN A 64 -2.73 16.98 21.61
N THR A 65 -3.26 17.80 20.70
CA THR A 65 -4.72 17.91 20.56
C THR A 65 -5.29 16.68 19.84
N ILE A 66 -6.54 16.34 20.12
CA ILE A 66 -7.28 15.28 19.40
C ILE A 66 -7.25 15.55 17.89
N ARG A 67 -7.46 16.81 17.47
CA ARG A 67 -7.42 17.22 16.06
C ARG A 67 -6.06 16.91 15.41
N THR A 68 -4.96 17.28 16.06
CA THR A 68 -3.60 16.99 15.56
C THR A 68 -3.38 15.49 15.39
N LEU A 69 -3.87 14.68 16.34
CA LEU A 69 -3.76 13.22 16.28
C LEU A 69 -4.59 12.64 15.13
N ILE A 70 -5.82 13.10 14.92
CA ILE A 70 -6.69 12.62 13.83
C ILE A 70 -6.12 12.98 12.45
N LEU A 71 -5.55 14.18 12.28
CA LEU A 71 -4.92 14.58 11.01
C LEU A 71 -3.70 13.72 10.69
N ALA A 72 -2.87 13.46 11.69
CA ALA A 72 -1.69 12.61 11.55
C ALA A 72 -2.06 11.13 11.39
N MET A 73 -3.10 10.66 12.09
CA MET A 73 -3.53 9.27 12.17
C MET A 73 -5.05 9.15 11.97
N PRO A 74 -5.56 9.18 10.72
CA PRO A 74 -6.99 9.20 10.43
C PRO A 74 -7.78 8.01 10.97
N GLN A 75 -7.14 6.87 11.20
CA GLN A 75 -7.75 5.67 11.79
C GLN A 75 -8.25 5.91 13.23
N LEU A 76 -7.84 7.00 13.88
CA LEU A 76 -8.37 7.44 15.17
C LEU A 76 -9.76 8.08 15.09
N SER A 77 -10.24 8.43 13.89
CA SER A 77 -11.48 9.20 13.71
C SER A 77 -12.79 8.40 13.86
N ALA A 78 -12.73 7.09 14.07
CA ALA A 78 -13.90 6.21 14.17
C ALA A 78 -14.94 6.41 13.03
N GLY A 79 -14.48 6.77 11.81
CA GLY A 79 -15.34 7.03 10.66
C GLY A 79 -15.76 8.49 10.47
N THR A 80 -15.52 9.37 11.43
CA THR A 80 -15.78 10.82 11.32
C THR A 80 -14.56 11.52 10.73
N LEU A 81 -14.33 11.34 9.43
CA LEU A 81 -13.23 12.01 8.75
C LEU A 81 -13.43 13.53 8.82
N LEU A 82 -12.41 14.25 9.29
CA LEU A 82 -12.37 15.71 9.18
C LEU A 82 -12.45 16.09 7.68
N PRO A 83 -13.04 17.24 7.31
CA PRO A 83 -13.06 17.71 5.92
C PRO A 83 -11.67 17.73 5.28
N GLU A 84 -10.65 18.07 6.08
CA GLU A 84 -9.22 18.09 5.72
C GLU A 84 -8.63 16.69 5.42
N SER A 85 -9.32 15.62 5.84
CA SER A 85 -8.99 14.23 5.51
C SER A 85 -9.68 13.76 4.22
N GLY A 86 -10.58 14.56 3.65
CA GLY A 86 -11.23 14.30 2.37
C GLY A 86 -10.21 14.20 1.23
N GLY A 87 -10.30 13.13 0.44
CA GLY A 87 -9.40 12.90 -0.70
C GLY A 87 -8.10 12.15 -0.36
N ARG A 88 -7.91 11.69 0.89
CA ARG A 88 -6.77 10.81 1.22
C ARG A 88 -6.96 9.45 0.54
N PRO A 89 -5.98 8.95 -0.22
CA PRO A 89 -6.08 7.62 -0.82
C PRO A 89 -6.22 6.52 0.21
N ALA A 90 -6.96 5.47 -0.12
CA ALA A 90 -7.04 4.27 0.72
C ALA A 90 -5.64 3.66 0.92
N CYS A 91 -5.26 3.50 2.18
CA CYS A 91 -4.01 2.87 2.55
C CYS A 91 -4.11 1.35 2.36
N ARG A 92 -3.08 0.73 1.78
CA ARG A 92 -3.07 -0.72 1.48
C ARG A 92 -2.01 -1.50 2.25
N ALA A 93 -1.01 -0.80 2.78
CA ALA A 93 0.07 -1.41 3.54
C ALA A 93 0.53 -0.50 4.67
N THR A 94 1.27 -1.09 5.62
CA THR A 94 2.03 -0.35 6.63
C THR A 94 3.51 -0.53 6.36
N ARG A 95 4.29 0.55 6.38
CA ARG A 95 5.74 0.51 6.13
C ARG A 95 6.50 1.46 7.05
N ILE A 96 7.80 1.24 7.19
CA ILE A 96 8.68 2.15 7.92
C ILE A 96 8.86 3.43 7.08
N ALA A 97 8.54 4.57 7.69
CA ALA A 97 8.73 5.87 7.07
C ALA A 97 10.21 6.17 6.81
N CYS A 98 10.49 7.13 5.93
CA CYS A 98 11.86 7.55 5.66
C CYS A 98 12.57 8.05 6.94
N SER A 99 13.65 7.39 7.35
CA SER A 99 14.39 7.66 8.59
C SER A 99 14.92 9.09 8.66
N ARG A 100 15.35 9.66 7.53
CA ARG A 100 15.77 11.07 7.44
C ARG A 100 14.60 12.03 7.60
N CYS A 101 13.42 11.69 7.06
CA CYS A 101 12.21 12.49 7.23
C CYS A 101 11.67 12.43 8.67
N THR A 102 11.79 11.30 9.34
CA THR A 102 11.32 11.14 10.73
C THR A 102 12.27 11.83 11.70
N LEU A 103 13.59 11.69 11.49
CA LEU A 103 14.62 12.40 12.26
C LEU A 103 14.48 13.91 12.16
N SER A 104 14.37 14.46 10.94
CA SER A 104 14.19 15.91 10.72
C SER A 104 12.91 16.47 11.35
N ARG A 105 11.91 15.63 11.64
CA ARG A 105 10.67 16.03 12.32
C ARG A 105 10.66 15.75 13.82
N GLY A 106 11.77 15.25 14.39
CA GLY A 106 11.85 14.85 15.79
C GLY A 106 10.97 13.65 16.14
N ALA A 107 10.62 12.82 15.15
CA ALA A 107 9.80 11.63 15.35
C ALA A 107 10.62 10.39 15.75
N GLY A 108 11.95 10.45 15.62
CA GLY A 108 12.86 9.34 15.90
C GLY A 108 13.12 8.44 14.70
N ASN A 109 13.76 7.30 14.93
CA ASN A 109 14.31 6.44 13.87
C ASN A 109 13.35 5.37 13.34
N HIS A 110 12.26 5.11 14.05
CA HIS A 110 11.32 4.05 13.71
C HIS A 110 9.89 4.55 13.85
N VAL A 111 9.27 4.83 12.70
CA VAL A 111 7.88 5.26 12.59
C VAL A 111 7.24 4.39 11.52
N VAL A 112 6.19 3.65 11.90
CA VAL A 112 5.42 2.85 10.94
C VAL A 112 4.22 3.69 10.49
N VAL A 113 4.13 3.90 9.19
CA VAL A 113 3.07 4.69 8.54
C VAL A 113 2.20 3.83 7.65
N HIS A 114 0.94 4.21 7.54
CA HIS A 114 0.08 3.76 6.46
C HIS A 114 0.59 4.33 5.13
N THR A 115 0.64 3.48 4.10
CA THR A 115 1.18 3.85 2.80
C THR A 115 0.31 3.37 1.66
N THR A 116 0.56 3.95 0.50
CA THR A 116 -0.08 3.63 -0.77
C THR A 116 0.93 2.94 -1.69
N HIS A 117 0.45 2.28 -2.75
CA HIS A 117 1.28 1.48 -3.66
C HIS A 117 2.37 2.29 -4.39
N GLU A 118 2.20 3.60 -4.58
CA GLU A 118 3.24 4.46 -5.16
C GLU A 118 4.27 4.99 -4.15
N ARG A 119 3.95 4.96 -2.84
CA ARG A 119 4.84 5.45 -1.77
C ARG A 119 5.81 4.35 -1.33
N VAL A 120 6.63 3.89 -2.28
CA VAL A 120 7.67 2.84 -2.10
C VAL A 120 9.07 3.41 -1.85
N LEU A 121 9.27 4.71 -2.04
CA LEU A 121 10.54 5.36 -1.77
C LEU A 121 10.34 6.82 -1.35
N CYS A 122 11.37 7.39 -0.73
CA CYS A 122 11.45 8.82 -0.47
C CYS A 122 12.22 9.52 -1.60
N PRO A 123 11.57 10.36 -2.44
CA PRO A 123 12.26 11.02 -3.55
C PRO A 123 13.25 12.08 -3.06
N ARG A 124 12.96 12.75 -1.93
CA ARG A 124 13.83 13.78 -1.33
C ARG A 124 15.15 13.20 -0.83
N HIS A 125 15.09 12.07 -0.13
CA HIS A 125 16.26 11.46 0.50
C HIS A 125 16.84 10.29 -0.30
N ARG A 126 16.17 9.89 -1.39
CA ARG A 126 16.53 8.77 -2.26
C ARG A 126 16.73 7.47 -1.47
N LEU A 127 15.79 7.20 -0.57
CA LEU A 127 15.78 6.02 0.28
C LEU A 127 14.62 5.11 -0.13
N TRP A 128 14.89 3.81 -0.25
CA TRP A 128 13.84 2.81 -0.39
C TRP A 128 13.06 2.68 0.92
N THR A 129 11.73 2.76 0.82
CA THR A 129 10.79 2.60 1.95
C THR A 129 9.73 1.54 1.64
N GLY A 130 9.96 0.75 0.60
CA GLY A 130 9.04 -0.27 0.08
C GLY A 130 9.19 -1.60 0.81
N ASP A 131 8.84 -2.67 0.11
CA ASP A 131 8.87 -4.02 0.69
C ASP A 131 10.29 -4.47 1.03
N GLY A 132 10.40 -5.41 1.96
CA GLY A 132 11.67 -5.87 2.55
C GLY A 132 12.25 -4.93 3.62
N ASN A 133 11.70 -3.73 3.81
CA ASN A 133 12.17 -2.77 4.81
C ASN A 133 11.35 -2.83 6.13
N ALA A 134 11.27 -4.03 6.73
CA ALA A 134 10.47 -4.28 7.94
C ALA A 134 11.24 -4.08 9.26
N GLY A 135 12.57 -3.93 9.21
CA GLY A 135 13.44 -3.86 10.39
C GLY A 135 13.92 -2.46 10.76
N THR A 136 14.58 -2.35 11.92
CA THR A 136 15.31 -1.15 12.38
C THR A 136 16.59 -0.86 11.58
N GLY A 137 16.83 -1.61 10.49
CA GLY A 137 18.01 -1.48 9.65
C GLY A 137 18.08 -0.17 8.88
N THR A 138 19.28 0.15 8.43
CA THR A 138 19.55 1.32 7.57
C THR A 138 18.79 1.17 6.27
N GLN A 139 17.85 2.08 6.01
CA GLN A 139 17.13 2.15 4.73
C GLN A 139 18.12 2.25 3.57
N MET A 140 17.83 1.48 2.52
CA MET A 140 18.69 1.38 1.34
C MET A 140 18.71 2.69 0.55
N ARG A 141 19.91 3.15 0.20
CA ARG A 141 20.13 4.33 -0.64
C ARG A 141 20.01 3.98 -2.12
N LEU A 142 19.36 4.85 -2.89
CA LEU A 142 19.07 4.68 -4.31
C LEU A 142 19.94 5.57 -5.21
N ASP A 143 21.00 6.15 -4.67
CA ASP A 143 21.84 7.13 -5.37
C ASP A 143 22.49 6.58 -6.65
N THR A 144 22.78 5.28 -6.69
CA THR A 144 23.39 4.57 -7.83
C THR A 144 22.37 4.02 -8.84
N CYS A 145 21.07 4.17 -8.57
CA CYS A 145 20.03 3.56 -9.39
C CYS A 145 18.99 4.62 -9.82
N PRO A 146 19.37 5.57 -10.69
CA PRO A 146 18.46 6.62 -11.15
C PRO A 146 17.23 6.07 -11.88
N GLY A 147 17.32 4.88 -12.48
CA GLY A 147 16.19 4.16 -13.10
C GLY A 147 15.05 3.90 -12.12
N ILE A 148 15.32 3.64 -10.83
CA ILE A 148 14.29 3.43 -9.80
C ILE A 148 13.53 4.74 -9.52
N LEU A 149 14.24 5.87 -9.49
CA LEU A 149 13.62 7.19 -9.32
C LEU A 149 12.82 7.60 -10.57
N ALA A 150 13.29 7.25 -11.77
CA ALA A 150 12.56 7.44 -13.01
C ALA A 150 11.26 6.61 -13.02
N ALA A 151 11.33 5.33 -12.65
CA ALA A 151 10.16 4.46 -12.50
C ALA A 151 9.15 5.03 -11.49
N HIS A 152 9.60 5.58 -10.36
CA HIS A 152 8.68 6.20 -9.40
C HIS A 152 7.96 7.44 -9.96
N ARG A 153 8.66 8.27 -10.74
CA ARG A 153 8.02 9.38 -11.47
C ARG A 153 7.02 8.85 -12.49
N HIS A 154 7.39 7.81 -13.25
CA HIS A 154 6.50 7.18 -14.22
C HIS A 154 5.24 6.64 -13.55
N HIS A 155 5.37 5.92 -12.44
CA HIS A 155 4.24 5.38 -11.68
C HIS A 155 3.25 6.47 -11.24
N ARG A 156 3.76 7.61 -10.75
CA ARG A 156 2.91 8.75 -10.40
C ARG A 156 2.17 9.33 -11.62
N ASN A 157 2.84 9.40 -12.77
CA ASN A 157 2.22 9.87 -14.01
C ASN A 157 1.13 8.90 -14.50
N LEU A 158 1.32 7.58 -14.30
CA LEU A 158 0.28 6.59 -14.58
C LEU A 158 -0.96 6.85 -13.73
N ILE A 159 -0.80 7.12 -12.42
CA ILE A 159 -1.92 7.44 -11.52
C ILE A 159 -2.69 8.67 -11.99
N ILE A 160 -1.98 9.71 -12.46
CA ILE A 160 -2.61 10.92 -13.00
C ILE A 160 -3.37 10.60 -14.30
N ARG A 161 -2.80 9.76 -15.17
CA ARG A 161 -3.34 9.47 -16.50
C ARG A 161 -4.52 8.50 -16.48
N PHE A 162 -4.42 7.43 -15.72
CA PHE A 162 -5.38 6.30 -15.75
C PHE A 162 -6.22 6.20 -14.48
N GLY A 163 -5.99 7.09 -13.51
CA GLY A 163 -6.65 7.03 -12.22
C GLY A 163 -6.01 6.00 -11.28
N ARG A 164 -6.14 6.27 -9.99
CA ARG A 164 -5.52 5.46 -8.94
C ARG A 164 -6.06 4.02 -8.85
N PRO A 165 -7.38 3.75 -8.95
CA PRO A 165 -7.88 2.38 -8.82
C PRO A 165 -7.34 1.43 -9.91
N ALA A 166 -7.40 1.86 -11.18
CA ALA A 166 -6.92 1.06 -12.31
C ALA A 166 -5.40 0.80 -12.23
N VAL A 167 -4.63 1.81 -11.83
CA VAL A 167 -3.17 1.66 -11.65
C VAL A 167 -2.83 0.76 -10.46
N LEU A 168 -3.60 0.84 -9.37
CA LEU A 168 -3.41 -0.06 -8.23
C LEU A 168 -3.57 -1.52 -8.64
N GLU A 169 -4.69 -1.85 -9.30
CA GLU A 169 -4.98 -3.21 -9.77
C GLU A 169 -3.89 -3.72 -10.73
N ALA A 170 -3.52 -2.90 -11.71
CA ALA A 170 -2.43 -3.19 -12.63
C ALA A 170 -1.09 -3.38 -11.90
N PHE A 171 -0.81 -2.58 -10.86
CA PHE A 171 0.43 -2.64 -10.08
C PHE A 171 0.52 -3.91 -9.23
N GLU A 172 -0.58 -4.34 -8.62
CA GLU A 172 -0.66 -5.58 -7.84
C GLU A 172 -0.43 -6.80 -8.74
N ALA A 173 -1.13 -6.88 -9.89
CA ALA A 173 -0.91 -7.93 -10.88
C ALA A 173 0.53 -7.93 -11.40
N SER A 174 1.06 -6.75 -11.74
CA SER A 174 2.43 -6.61 -12.24
C SER A 174 3.48 -7.03 -11.22
N SER A 175 3.26 -6.70 -9.95
CA SER A 175 4.14 -7.06 -8.84
C SER A 175 4.20 -8.57 -8.67
N LEU A 176 3.03 -9.23 -8.68
CA LEU A 176 2.93 -10.69 -8.57
C LEU A 176 3.62 -11.40 -9.75
N ILE A 177 3.37 -10.95 -10.97
CA ILE A 177 3.96 -11.53 -12.18
C ILE A 177 5.48 -11.43 -12.14
N ASN A 178 6.02 -10.23 -11.86
CA ASN A 178 7.47 -10.02 -11.81
C ASN A 178 8.13 -10.80 -10.67
N TRP A 179 7.46 -10.92 -9.51
CA TRP A 179 7.99 -11.71 -8.40
C TRP A 179 8.03 -13.21 -8.74
N ARG A 180 6.99 -13.73 -9.39
CA ARG A 180 6.97 -15.12 -9.88
C ARG A 180 8.02 -15.38 -10.95
N TRP A 181 8.23 -14.45 -11.89
CA TRP A 181 9.33 -14.55 -12.84
C TRP A 181 10.69 -14.60 -12.14
N TYR A 182 10.90 -13.73 -11.15
CA TYR A 182 12.10 -13.74 -10.32
C TYR A 182 12.32 -15.09 -9.61
N GLU A 183 11.27 -15.68 -9.05
CA GLU A 183 11.35 -16.96 -8.34
C GLU A 183 11.55 -18.16 -9.29
N GLN A 184 10.93 -18.15 -10.48
CA GLN A 184 10.94 -19.27 -11.42
C GLN A 184 12.14 -19.29 -12.35
N PHE A 185 12.51 -18.14 -12.90
CA PHE A 185 13.48 -18.03 -14.00
C PHE A 185 14.76 -17.30 -13.59
N GLY A 186 14.83 -16.84 -12.34
CA GLY A 186 15.87 -15.93 -11.90
C GLY A 186 15.64 -14.53 -12.47
N HIS A 187 16.71 -13.82 -12.80
CA HIS A 187 16.67 -12.40 -13.10
C HIS A 187 17.14 -12.06 -14.52
N PHE A 188 16.48 -11.07 -15.11
CA PHE A 188 16.90 -10.46 -16.37
C PHE A 188 18.11 -9.54 -16.17
N ALA A 189 18.95 -9.36 -17.18
CA ALA A 189 20.20 -8.60 -17.11
C ALA A 189 20.03 -7.18 -16.55
N SER A 190 18.93 -6.50 -16.88
CA SER A 190 18.63 -5.17 -16.38
C SER A 190 18.37 -5.17 -14.86
N PHE A 191 17.77 -6.24 -14.33
CA PHE A 191 17.64 -6.44 -12.88
C PHE A 191 19.02 -6.65 -12.26
N ASP A 192 19.88 -7.47 -12.86
CA ASP A 192 21.18 -7.83 -12.28
C ASP A 192 22.08 -6.62 -12.04
N GLN A 193 22.10 -5.72 -13.01
CA GLN A 193 22.86 -4.47 -12.88
C GLN A 193 22.35 -3.64 -11.68
N ARG A 194 21.03 -3.51 -11.53
CA ARG A 194 20.42 -2.76 -10.43
C ARG A 194 20.64 -3.45 -9.10
N TYR A 195 20.36 -4.75 -9.02
CA TYR A 195 20.53 -5.54 -7.81
C TYR A 195 21.98 -5.53 -7.35
N THR A 196 22.95 -5.74 -8.24
CA THR A 196 24.38 -5.68 -7.91
C THR A 196 24.78 -4.31 -7.37
N ALA A 197 24.30 -3.22 -7.98
CA ALA A 197 24.57 -1.86 -7.53
C ALA A 197 23.96 -1.53 -6.15
N LEU A 198 22.87 -2.21 -5.77
CA LEU A 198 22.22 -2.07 -4.46
C LEU A 198 22.84 -3.00 -3.41
N ALA A 199 23.13 -4.25 -3.79
CA ALA A 199 23.67 -5.29 -2.91
C ALA A 199 25.12 -5.00 -2.50
N SER A 200 25.94 -4.42 -3.39
CA SER A 200 27.32 -4.01 -3.11
C SER A 200 27.45 -2.93 -2.02
N ARG A 201 26.33 -2.33 -1.57
CA ARG A 201 26.30 -1.35 -0.46
C ARG A 201 25.66 -1.89 0.81
N GLY A 202 25.12 -3.11 0.75
CA GLY A 202 24.50 -3.77 1.89
C GLY A 202 25.46 -4.77 2.52
N ASN A 203 25.99 -4.46 3.70
CA ASN A 203 26.51 -5.50 4.58
C ASN A 203 25.32 -6.38 4.98
N SER A 204 25.25 -7.61 4.47
CA SER A 204 24.07 -8.48 4.40
C SER A 204 23.32 -8.68 5.74
N PRO A 205 21.99 -8.46 5.76
CA PRO A 205 21.04 -9.49 6.22
C PRO A 205 20.01 -9.90 5.15
N GLN A 206 19.29 -11.02 5.36
CA GLN A 206 18.20 -11.51 4.48
C GLN A 206 17.14 -10.43 4.17
N GLN A 207 16.83 -9.54 5.12
CA GLN A 207 15.92 -8.41 4.91
C GLN A 207 16.49 -7.36 3.94
N ALA A 208 17.80 -7.07 4.00
CA ALA A 208 18.44 -6.19 3.03
C ALA A 208 18.43 -6.79 1.63
N ARG A 209 18.55 -8.12 1.52
CA ARG A 209 18.38 -8.85 0.26
C ARG A 209 16.96 -8.69 -0.29
N GLN A 210 15.92 -8.94 0.50
CA GLN A 210 14.53 -8.76 0.06
C GLN A 210 14.25 -7.31 -0.38
N SER A 211 14.74 -6.33 0.38
CA SER A 211 14.63 -4.91 0.02
C SER A 211 15.35 -4.58 -1.28
N ALA A 212 16.53 -5.17 -1.52
CA ALA A 212 17.30 -4.96 -2.75
C ALA A 212 16.57 -5.56 -3.96
N VAL A 213 16.04 -6.78 -3.82
CA VAL A 213 15.26 -7.45 -4.87
C VAL A 213 14.02 -6.62 -5.20
N ALA A 214 13.23 -6.23 -4.19
CA ALA A 214 12.02 -5.44 -4.41
C ALA A 214 12.33 -4.10 -5.11
N ALA A 215 13.40 -3.40 -4.69
CA ALA A 215 13.83 -2.15 -5.31
C ALA A 215 14.33 -2.36 -6.75
N ALA A 216 15.06 -3.45 -7.02
CA ALA A 216 15.60 -3.76 -8.34
C ALA A 216 14.52 -4.21 -9.34
N LEU A 217 13.47 -4.90 -8.88
CA LEU A 217 12.29 -5.26 -9.68
C LEU A 217 11.38 -4.07 -9.97
N TYR A 218 11.38 -3.05 -9.11
CA TYR A 218 10.41 -1.96 -9.18
C TYR A 218 10.27 -1.29 -10.56
N PRO A 219 11.34 -1.01 -11.34
CA PRO A 219 11.19 -0.51 -12.71
C PRO A 219 10.40 -1.45 -13.62
N ALA A 220 10.72 -2.74 -13.64
CA ALA A 220 10.03 -3.76 -14.44
C ALA A 220 8.55 -3.90 -14.02
N VAL A 221 8.27 -3.81 -12.72
CA VAL A 221 6.90 -3.76 -12.19
C VAL A 221 6.14 -2.55 -12.74
N VAL A 222 6.74 -1.36 -12.73
CA VAL A 222 6.10 -0.13 -13.22
C VAL A 222 5.89 -0.18 -14.73
N ASP A 223 6.83 -0.72 -15.49
CA ASP A 223 6.70 -0.84 -16.95
C ASP A 223 5.59 -1.81 -17.33
N LEU A 224 5.47 -2.95 -16.63
CA LEU A 224 4.34 -3.86 -16.78
C LEU A 224 3.04 -3.18 -16.34
N THR A 225 3.06 -2.44 -15.23
CA THR A 225 1.90 -1.66 -14.75
C THR A 225 1.42 -0.69 -15.83
N SER A 226 2.32 -0.03 -16.56
CA SER A 226 1.95 0.85 -17.66
C SER A 226 1.26 0.10 -18.80
N ALA A 227 1.68 -1.12 -19.10
CA ALA A 227 1.05 -1.93 -20.13
C ALA A 227 -0.33 -2.43 -19.65
N LEU A 228 -0.41 -2.90 -18.41
CA LEU A 228 -1.65 -3.42 -17.83
C LEU A 228 -2.67 -2.32 -17.52
N ALA A 229 -2.28 -1.09 -17.21
CA ALA A 229 -3.21 0.02 -16.96
C ALA A 229 -3.71 0.69 -18.26
N SER A 230 -3.03 0.46 -19.40
CA SER A 230 -3.38 1.08 -20.68
C SER A 230 -4.51 0.33 -21.38
N PRO A 231 -5.65 0.98 -21.70
CA PRO A 231 -6.76 0.33 -22.39
C PRO A 231 -6.35 -0.30 -23.73
N HIS A 232 -5.48 0.37 -24.49
CA HIS A 232 -4.97 -0.13 -25.76
C HIS A 232 -4.17 -1.44 -25.60
N TRP A 233 -3.26 -1.50 -24.64
CA TRP A 233 -2.41 -2.68 -24.42
C TRP A 233 -3.20 -3.83 -23.77
N GLN A 234 -4.16 -3.52 -22.89
CA GLN A 234 -5.11 -4.52 -22.40
C GLN A 234 -5.91 -5.15 -23.54
N ALA A 235 -6.44 -4.34 -24.47
CA ALA A 235 -7.18 -4.85 -25.61
C ALA A 235 -6.34 -5.83 -26.45
N LEU A 236 -5.06 -5.50 -26.68
CA LEU A 236 -4.13 -6.39 -27.38
C LEU A 236 -3.83 -7.68 -26.59
N ALA A 237 -3.57 -7.57 -25.29
CA ALA A 237 -3.31 -8.73 -24.41
C ALA A 237 -4.48 -9.73 -24.40
N LEU A 238 -5.71 -9.22 -24.47
CA LEU A 238 -6.94 -10.01 -24.43
C LEU A 238 -7.45 -10.43 -25.81
N SER A 239 -6.84 -9.90 -26.88
CA SER A 239 -7.19 -10.26 -28.24
C SER A 239 -6.74 -11.68 -28.63
N ARG A 240 -7.24 -12.17 -29.78
CA ARG A 240 -6.75 -13.43 -30.37
C ARG A 240 -5.27 -13.33 -30.78
N ASN A 241 -4.81 -12.15 -31.18
CA ASN A 241 -3.43 -11.89 -31.56
C ASN A 241 -2.69 -11.12 -30.45
N LEU A 242 -2.19 -11.87 -29.47
CA LEU A 242 -1.45 -11.35 -28.33
C LEU A 242 0.03 -11.01 -28.64
N THR A 243 0.51 -11.29 -29.86
CA THR A 243 1.93 -11.16 -30.23
C THR A 243 2.48 -9.75 -30.03
N PRO A 244 1.81 -8.66 -30.50
CA PRO A 244 2.34 -7.30 -30.31
C PRO A 244 2.48 -6.91 -28.84
N PHE A 245 1.60 -7.43 -27.98
CA PHE A 245 1.68 -7.22 -26.54
C PHE A 245 2.90 -7.95 -25.96
N LEU A 246 3.10 -9.23 -26.29
CA LEU A 246 4.25 -9.98 -25.77
C LEU A 246 5.59 -9.49 -26.30
N GLU A 247 5.67 -9.04 -27.55
CA GLU A 247 6.89 -8.43 -28.10
C GLU A 247 7.27 -7.16 -27.34
N ARG A 248 6.28 -6.36 -26.95
CA ARG A 248 6.52 -5.20 -26.08
C ARG A 248 7.10 -5.63 -24.74
N ILE A 249 6.48 -6.62 -24.07
CA ILE A 249 6.95 -7.11 -22.77
C ILE A 249 8.36 -7.68 -22.88
N SER A 250 8.59 -8.53 -23.89
CA SER A 250 9.89 -9.11 -24.23
C SER A 250 10.98 -8.03 -24.33
N ARG A 251 10.74 -7.00 -25.13
CA ARG A 251 11.73 -5.95 -25.37
C ARG A 251 11.97 -5.02 -24.17
N GLN A 252 10.94 -4.74 -23.38
CA GLN A 252 11.00 -3.69 -22.34
C GLN A 252 11.26 -4.22 -20.93
N ILE A 253 10.90 -5.47 -20.66
CA ILE A 253 10.81 -6.00 -19.29
C ILE A 253 11.67 -7.23 -19.11
N THR A 254 11.62 -8.16 -20.06
CA THR A 254 12.21 -9.50 -19.93
C THR A 254 13.44 -9.70 -20.81
N ASP A 255 14.12 -8.61 -21.19
CA ASP A 255 15.40 -8.59 -21.92
C ASP A 255 15.45 -9.54 -23.14
N GLY A 256 14.36 -9.57 -23.92
CA GLY A 256 14.22 -10.39 -25.12
C GLY A 256 13.56 -11.75 -24.90
N TRP A 257 13.43 -12.22 -23.67
CA TRP A 257 12.69 -13.45 -23.37
C TRP A 257 11.19 -13.25 -23.62
N ILE A 258 10.54 -14.19 -24.31
CA ILE A 258 9.11 -14.11 -24.63
C ILE A 258 8.34 -15.00 -23.63
N PRO A 259 7.36 -14.45 -22.89
CA PRO A 259 6.50 -15.23 -21.99
C PRO A 259 5.72 -16.34 -22.73
N GLN A 260 5.95 -17.59 -22.34
CA GLN A 260 5.42 -18.79 -23.02
C GLN A 260 4.99 -19.88 -22.02
N GLY A 261 4.09 -20.75 -22.46
CA GLY A 261 3.59 -21.88 -21.67
C GLY A 261 2.45 -21.50 -20.70
N SER A 262 1.75 -22.52 -20.18
CA SER A 262 0.66 -22.36 -19.22
C SER A 262 1.14 -22.05 -17.80
N GLY A 263 2.39 -22.37 -17.48
CA GLY A 263 3.01 -22.07 -16.19
C GLY A 263 3.56 -20.63 -16.06
N ASP A 264 3.56 -19.86 -17.15
CA ASP A 264 4.02 -18.48 -17.12
C ASP A 264 3.00 -17.57 -16.40
N PRO A 265 3.43 -16.75 -15.43
CA PRO A 265 2.52 -15.95 -14.63
C PRO A 265 1.77 -14.86 -15.42
N LEU A 266 2.36 -14.30 -16.49
CA LEU A 266 1.66 -13.34 -17.35
C LEU A 266 0.59 -14.04 -18.20
N ARG A 267 0.90 -15.21 -18.76
CA ARG A 267 -0.06 -16.03 -19.53
C ARG A 267 -1.22 -16.50 -18.66
N HIS A 268 -0.93 -16.86 -17.41
CA HIS A 268 -1.94 -17.21 -16.43
C HIS A 268 -2.86 -16.02 -16.16
N TRP A 269 -2.30 -14.85 -15.83
CA TRP A 269 -3.08 -13.62 -15.64
C TRP A 269 -3.97 -13.27 -16.85
N ILE A 270 -3.44 -13.36 -18.08
CA ILE A 270 -4.22 -13.14 -19.30
C ILE A 270 -5.42 -14.10 -19.39
N THR A 271 -5.24 -15.34 -18.99
CA THR A 271 -6.29 -16.38 -19.04
C THR A 271 -7.38 -16.10 -18.00
N GLU A 272 -6.98 -15.74 -16.78
CA GLU A 272 -7.91 -15.34 -15.71
C GLU A 272 -8.72 -14.11 -16.11
N GLU A 273 -8.08 -13.07 -16.64
CA GLU A 273 -8.75 -11.85 -17.12
C GLU A 273 -9.78 -12.13 -18.23
N ARG A 274 -9.41 -12.97 -19.21
CA ARG A 274 -10.36 -13.37 -20.27
C ARG A 274 -11.56 -14.09 -19.69
N THR A 275 -11.35 -14.93 -18.69
CA THR A 275 -12.42 -15.69 -18.03
C THR A 275 -13.32 -14.76 -17.24
N ALA A 276 -12.74 -13.88 -16.41
CA ALA A 276 -13.48 -12.89 -15.63
C ALA A 276 -14.35 -11.98 -16.51
N ARG A 277 -13.82 -11.48 -17.63
CA ARG A 277 -14.58 -10.62 -18.56
C ARG A 277 -15.70 -11.36 -19.29
N ARG A 278 -15.51 -12.64 -19.61
CA ARG A 278 -16.59 -13.46 -20.20
C ARG A 278 -17.72 -13.67 -19.20
N LEU A 279 -17.40 -13.99 -17.95
CA LEU A 279 -18.39 -14.15 -16.89
C LEU A 279 -19.17 -12.84 -16.67
N ALA A 280 -18.48 -11.71 -16.54
CA ALA A 280 -19.12 -10.40 -16.41
C ALA A 280 -20.04 -10.04 -17.60
N ALA A 281 -19.66 -10.41 -18.83
CA ALA A 281 -20.47 -10.20 -20.03
C ALA A 281 -21.74 -11.07 -20.02
N HIS A 282 -21.65 -12.32 -19.53
CA HIS A 282 -22.80 -13.20 -19.35
C HIS A 282 -23.78 -12.68 -18.29
N ASP A 283 -23.27 -12.20 -17.15
CA ASP A 283 -24.11 -11.64 -16.08
C ASP A 283 -24.84 -10.37 -16.54
N THR A 284 -24.15 -9.52 -17.31
CA THR A 284 -24.74 -8.29 -17.87
C THR A 284 -25.83 -8.59 -18.90
N THR A 285 -25.63 -9.63 -19.74
CA THR A 285 -26.64 -10.05 -20.72
C THR A 285 -27.82 -10.77 -20.08
N ALA A 286 -27.62 -11.49 -18.96
CA ALA A 286 -28.71 -12.04 -18.16
C ALA A 286 -29.55 -10.93 -17.50
N ALA A 287 -28.91 -9.94 -16.88
CA ALA A 287 -29.61 -8.80 -16.27
C ALA A 287 -30.40 -7.93 -17.26
N SER A 288 -29.94 -7.82 -18.51
CA SER A 288 -30.64 -7.08 -19.57
C SER A 288 -31.82 -7.85 -20.20
N ARG A 289 -31.95 -9.16 -19.93
CA ARG A 289 -33.01 -10.01 -20.49
C ARG A 289 -34.26 -10.11 -19.60
N ASP A 290 -34.26 -9.50 -18.41
CA ASP A 290 -35.44 -9.36 -17.53
C ASP A 290 -36.01 -7.93 -17.49
N PRO A 291 -36.71 -7.45 -18.55
CA PRO A 291 -37.50 -6.21 -18.48
C PRO A 291 -38.96 -6.44 -18.01
N GLN A 292 -39.36 -7.65 -17.59
CA GLN A 292 -40.75 -8.01 -17.25
C GLN A 292 -40.97 -8.26 -15.76
N THR A 293 -40.87 -7.23 -14.92
CA THR A 293 -41.55 -7.21 -13.60
C THR A 293 -42.10 -5.83 -13.19
N ALA A 294 -42.14 -4.85 -14.09
CA ALA A 294 -42.71 -3.53 -13.80
C ALA A 294 -43.78 -3.12 -14.83
N ARG A 295 -45.04 -3.51 -14.56
CA ARG A 295 -46.36 -3.02 -15.05
C ARG A 295 -47.32 -4.22 -15.03
N THR A 296 -48.49 -4.23 -14.40
CA THR A 296 -49.40 -3.15 -13.97
C THR A 296 -50.45 -3.71 -12.97
N PRO A 297 -51.47 -2.92 -12.53
CA PRO A 297 -52.02 -2.90 -11.17
C PRO A 297 -53.18 -3.89 -10.96
N ASP A 298 -53.62 -4.05 -9.72
CA ASP A 298 -55.06 -4.03 -9.40
C ASP A 298 -55.25 -3.78 -7.89
N SER A 299 -55.96 -2.70 -7.58
CA SER A 299 -56.75 -2.60 -6.35
C SER A 299 -57.96 -3.51 -6.48
N PRO A 300 -58.44 -4.11 -5.39
CA PRO A 300 -59.69 -3.60 -4.80
C PRO A 300 -59.62 -3.59 -3.26
N VAL A 301 -60.05 -2.50 -2.61
CA VAL A 301 -61.40 -2.30 -2.02
C VAL A 301 -61.66 -3.10 -0.72
N LEU A 302 -61.99 -2.33 0.33
CA LEU A 302 -62.83 -2.63 1.51
C LEU A 302 -62.39 -3.66 2.58
N GLY A 303 -62.36 -3.18 3.82
CA GLY A 303 -63.15 -3.79 4.89
C GLY A 303 -62.42 -4.07 6.21
N GLN A 304 -62.76 -3.25 7.24
CA GLN A 304 -63.10 -3.65 8.63
C GLN A 304 -62.10 -4.59 9.35
N LEU A 305 -61.43 -4.24 10.45
CA LEU A 305 -61.82 -3.60 11.72
C LEU A 305 -60.56 -3.06 12.42
#